data_AF-A0A7J7QMR2-F1
#
_entry.id   AF-A0A7J7QMR2-F1
#
_cell.length_a   1.000
_cell.length_b   1.000
_cell.length_c   1.000
_cell.angle_alpha   90.00
_cell.angle_beta   90.00
_cell.angle_gamma   90.00
#
_symmetry.space_group_name_H-M   'P 1'
#
loop_
_entity.id
_entity.type
_entity.pdbx_description
1 polymer ?
#
loop_
_entity_poly.entity_id
_entity_poly.type
_entity_poly.pdbx_seq_one_letter_code
_entity_poly.pdbx_strand_id
1 'polypeptide(L)'
;MQIKVQPRIQRETWSLYWKEPTKTTTQCLEAVTLDVGDPGSSTVAALMDKLNWPPEDGLVRLENFKDPWQRALCRGWLLAPDATLTDAGVADGDVVTVVRIELVAEGWKIKDELAFSSDSEEEEAD
;
A
#
# COMPACT_ATOMS: atom_id res chain seq x y z
N MET A 1 -25.16 4.49 -6.33
CA MET A 1 -24.61 3.14 -6.57
C MET A 1 -23.83 2.77 -5.33
N GLN A 2 -24.28 1.76 -4.60
CA GLN A 2 -23.69 1.34 -3.35
C GLN A 2 -22.67 0.23 -3.61
N ILE A 3 -21.42 0.46 -3.23
CA ILE A 3 -20.37 -0.56 -3.34
C ILE A 3 -19.71 -0.80 -1.99
N LYS A 4 -19.18 -2.01 -1.81
CA LYS A 4 -18.43 -2.38 -0.61
C LYS A 4 -16.94 -2.28 -0.90
N VAL A 5 -16.26 -1.38 -0.22
CA VAL A 5 -14.81 -1.21 -0.34
C VAL A 5 -14.10 -2.00 0.77
N GLN A 6 -13.12 -2.81 0.38
CA GLN A 6 -12.25 -3.57 1.28
C GLN A 6 -10.83 -2.98 1.22
N PRO A 7 -10.51 -2.03 2.12
CA PRO A 7 -9.18 -1.44 2.19
C PRO A 7 -8.16 -2.45 2.75
N ARG A 8 -6.96 -2.45 2.17
CA ARG A 8 -5.83 -3.29 2.59
C ARG A 8 -4.53 -2.49 2.56
N ILE A 9 -3.67 -2.70 3.56
CA ILE A 9 -2.30 -2.18 3.57
C ILE A 9 -1.35 -3.33 3.28
N GLN A 10 -0.60 -3.24 2.20
CA GLN A 10 0.43 -4.18 1.82
C GLN A 10 1.79 -3.57 2.14
N ARG A 11 2.45 -4.11 3.17
CA ARG A 11 3.81 -3.74 3.53
C ARG A 11 4.80 -4.65 2.81
N GLU A 12 5.66 -4.07 2.00
CA GLU A 12 6.72 -4.76 1.29
C GLU A 12 8.05 -4.43 1.95
N THR A 13 8.64 -5.44 2.58
CA THR A 13 10.02 -5.38 3.02
C THR A 13 10.90 -5.34 1.77
N TRP A 14 11.75 -4.32 1.67
CA TRP A 14 12.54 -4.02 0.49
C TRP A 14 14.02 -4.09 0.81
N SER A 15 14.73 -5.00 0.17
CA SER A 15 16.18 -5.13 0.36
C SER A 15 16.89 -3.95 -0.27
N LEU A 16 17.62 -3.17 0.52
CA LEU A 16 18.47 -2.10 0.00
C LEU A 16 19.68 -2.64 -0.78
N TYR A 17 20.04 -3.92 -0.58
CA TYR A 17 21.15 -4.56 -1.27
C TYR A 17 20.74 -5.09 -2.66
N TRP A 18 19.61 -5.80 -2.73
CA TRP A 18 19.09 -6.37 -4.00
C TRP A 18 18.17 -5.42 -4.75
N LYS A 19 17.65 -4.38 -4.08
CA LYS A 19 16.69 -3.41 -4.63
C LYS A 19 15.41 -4.07 -5.12
N GLU A 20 14.92 -5.04 -4.34
CA GLU A 20 13.77 -5.89 -4.64
C GLU A 20 13.00 -6.24 -3.35
N PRO A 21 11.70 -6.58 -3.45
CA PRO A 21 10.90 -6.99 -2.30
C PRO A 21 11.34 -8.38 -1.80
N THR A 22 11.58 -8.49 -0.50
CA THR A 22 11.99 -9.75 0.18
C THR A 22 10.82 -10.42 0.88
N LYS A 23 9.85 -9.64 1.37
CA LYS A 23 8.70 -10.13 2.11
C LYS A 23 7.50 -9.21 1.93
N THR A 24 6.31 -9.79 1.82
CA THR A 24 5.05 -9.04 1.76
C THR A 24 4.17 -9.43 2.93
N THR A 25 3.68 -8.43 3.67
CA THR A 25 2.68 -8.61 4.73
C THR A 25 1.47 -7.75 4.44
N THR A 26 0.28 -8.34 4.47
CA THR A 26 -0.96 -7.63 4.14
C THR A 26 -1.86 -7.54 5.37
N GLN A 27 -2.22 -6.32 5.75
CA GLN A 27 -3.22 -6.03 6.76
C GLN A 27 -4.56 -5.74 6.09
N CYS A 28 -5.58 -6.55 6.41
CA CYS A 28 -6.96 -6.29 5.99
C CYS A 28 -7.61 -5.33 6.97
N LEU A 29 -8.07 -4.18 6.48
CA LEU A 29 -8.82 -3.22 7.29
C LEU A 29 -10.32 -3.50 7.24
N GLU A 30 -11.07 -2.79 8.06
CA GLU A 30 -12.53 -2.91 8.09
C GLU A 30 -13.14 -2.45 6.76
N ALA A 31 -14.11 -3.22 6.27
CA ALA A 31 -14.78 -2.91 5.02
C ALA A 31 -15.74 -1.73 5.20
N VAL A 32 -15.74 -0.80 4.24
CA VAL A 32 -16.58 0.39 4.26
C VAL A 32 -17.55 0.34 3.10
N THR A 33 -18.82 0.65 3.36
CA THR A 33 -19.83 0.77 2.30
C THR A 33 -19.85 2.23 1.84
N LEU A 34 -19.64 2.45 0.54
CA LEU A 34 -19.67 3.78 -0.06
C LEU A 34 -20.85 3.90 -1.03
N ASP A 35 -21.56 5.02 -0.95
CA ASP A 35 -22.55 5.41 -1.96
C ASP A 35 -21.91 6.35 -2.98
N VAL A 36 -21.90 5.90 -4.23
CA VAL A 36 -21.37 6.60 -5.40
C VAL A 36 -22.56 7.20 -6.14
N GLY A 37 -22.76 8.51 -6.01
CA GLY A 37 -23.88 9.22 -6.64
C GLY A 37 -23.87 9.14 -8.17
N ASP A 38 -22.70 9.32 -8.79
CA ASP A 38 -22.54 9.23 -10.26
C ASP A 38 -21.33 8.36 -10.63
N PRO A 39 -21.53 7.06 -10.94
CA PRO A 39 -20.45 6.14 -11.32
C PRO A 39 -19.92 6.37 -12.73
N GLY A 40 -20.60 7.18 -13.56
CA GLY A 40 -20.14 7.53 -14.91
C GLY A 40 -19.13 8.68 -14.94
N SER A 41 -19.06 9.48 -13.88
CA SER A 41 -18.07 10.56 -13.72
C SER A 41 -17.03 10.27 -12.63
N SER A 42 -17.36 9.42 -11.66
CA SER A 42 -16.43 9.04 -10.60
C SER A 42 -15.35 8.09 -11.12
N THR A 43 -14.09 8.51 -11.06
CA THR A 43 -12.94 7.67 -11.41
C THR A 43 -12.56 6.74 -10.27
N VAL A 44 -11.84 5.67 -10.62
CA VAL A 44 -11.27 4.73 -9.64
C VAL A 44 -10.29 5.45 -8.70
N ALA A 45 -9.48 6.38 -9.20
CA ALA A 45 -8.60 7.21 -8.37
C ALA A 45 -9.38 8.02 -7.32
N ALA A 46 -10.44 8.72 -7.74
CA ALA A 46 -11.28 9.50 -6.83
C ALA A 46 -11.99 8.63 -5.77
N LEU A 47 -12.24 7.35 -6.06
CA LEU A 47 -12.73 6.40 -5.08
C LEU A 47 -11.66 6.05 -4.03
N MET A 48 -10.41 5.84 -4.46
CA MET A 48 -9.31 5.55 -3.55
C MET A 48 -9.00 6.76 -2.64
N ASP A 49 -9.11 7.98 -3.16
CA ASP A 49 -8.90 9.22 -2.39
C ASP A 49 -9.94 9.45 -1.29
N LYS A 50 -11.15 8.88 -1.42
CA LYS A 50 -12.18 8.93 -0.36
C LYS A 50 -11.82 8.10 0.86
N LEU A 51 -10.90 7.14 0.70
CA LEU A 51 -10.37 6.40 1.82
C LEU A 51 -9.33 7.30 2.49
N ASN A 52 -9.55 7.63 3.77
CA ASN A 52 -8.76 8.57 4.54
C ASN A 52 -7.37 8.02 4.91
N TRP A 53 -6.60 7.62 3.90
CA TRP A 53 -5.25 7.08 4.02
C TRP A 53 -4.24 8.19 4.37
N PRO A 54 -3.10 7.85 4.99
CA PRO A 54 -1.98 8.78 5.09
C PRO A 54 -1.52 9.24 3.70
N PRO A 55 -1.21 10.52 3.51
CA PRO A 55 -0.79 11.08 2.23
C PRO A 55 0.46 10.38 1.68
N GLU A 56 0.57 10.32 0.34
CA GLU A 56 1.70 9.69 -0.36
C GLU A 56 3.05 10.33 -0.05
N ASP A 57 3.06 11.61 0.29
CA ASP A 57 4.27 12.36 0.65
C ASP A 57 4.97 11.81 1.91
N GLY A 58 4.25 11.05 2.74
CA GLY A 58 4.83 10.37 3.91
C GLY A 58 5.50 9.03 3.60
N LEU A 59 5.37 8.52 2.35
CA LEU A 59 5.90 7.22 1.97
C LEU A 59 7.32 7.33 1.39
N VAL A 60 8.20 6.46 1.86
CA VAL A 60 9.58 6.39 1.37
C VAL A 60 9.61 5.63 0.05
N ARG A 61 9.86 6.33 -1.06
CA ARG A 61 10.09 5.70 -2.36
C ARG A 61 11.53 5.20 -2.46
N LEU A 62 11.72 3.89 -2.42
CA LEU A 62 13.04 3.27 -2.48
C LEU A 62 13.53 3.12 -3.93
N GLU A 63 14.85 3.00 -4.09
CA GLU A 63 15.48 2.84 -5.39
C GLU A 63 14.91 1.62 -6.14
N ASN A 64 14.64 1.77 -7.43
CA ASN A 64 14.00 0.79 -8.33
C ASN A 64 12.50 0.49 -8.10
N PHE A 65 11.84 1.08 -7.10
CA PHE A 65 10.39 0.94 -6.96
C PHE A 65 9.61 1.81 -7.96
N LYS A 66 8.98 1.17 -8.96
CA LYS A 66 8.27 1.83 -10.08
C LYS A 66 6.75 1.70 -10.02
N ASP A 67 6.23 0.80 -9.20
CA ASP A 67 4.80 0.51 -9.12
C ASP A 67 4.02 1.67 -8.48
N PRO A 68 2.70 1.77 -8.73
CA PRO A 68 1.85 2.75 -8.08
C PRO A 68 1.67 2.43 -6.59
N TRP A 69 1.54 3.47 -5.76
CA TRP A 69 1.29 3.31 -4.31
C TRP A 69 -0.09 2.73 -3.99
N GLN A 70 -1.02 2.80 -4.94
CA GLN A 70 -2.40 2.37 -4.76
C GLN A 70 -2.87 1.55 -5.96
N ARG A 71 -3.67 0.53 -5.69
CA ARG A 71 -4.35 -0.25 -6.73
C ARG A 71 -5.73 -0.67 -6.27
N ALA A 72 -6.69 -0.65 -7.18
CA ALA A 72 -8.03 -1.15 -6.94
C ALA A 72 -8.26 -2.43 -7.75
N LEU A 73 -8.94 -3.40 -7.13
CA LEU A 73 -9.35 -4.63 -7.76
C LEU A 73 -10.85 -4.85 -7.59
N CYS A 74 -11.53 -5.25 -8.66
CA CYS A 74 -12.91 -5.73 -8.61
C CYS A 74 -12.96 -7.12 -9.24
N ARG A 75 -13.56 -8.10 -8.54
CA ARG A 75 -13.71 -9.48 -9.04
C ARG A 75 -12.41 -10.12 -9.57
N GLY A 76 -11.27 -9.77 -8.97
CA GLY A 76 -9.95 -10.27 -9.36
C GLY A 76 -9.28 -9.50 -10.50
N TRP A 77 -9.92 -8.49 -11.08
CA TRP A 77 -9.37 -7.64 -12.13
C TRP A 77 -8.79 -6.37 -11.56
N LEU A 78 -7.58 -6.01 -12.01
CA LEU A 78 -6.98 -4.71 -11.71
C LEU A 78 -7.74 -3.62 -12.46
N LEU A 79 -8.21 -2.60 -11.74
CA LEU A 79 -8.93 -1.47 -12.32
C LEU A 79 -7.94 -0.38 -12.72
N ALA A 80 -8.14 0.21 -13.90
CA ALA A 80 -7.36 1.37 -14.33
C ALA A 80 -7.74 2.60 -13.49
N PRO A 81 -6.76 3.36 -12.95
CA PRO A 81 -7.03 4.47 -12.04
C PRO A 81 -7.82 5.61 -12.70
N ASP A 82 -7.59 5.83 -13.99
CA ASP A 82 -8.22 6.91 -14.77
C ASP A 82 -9.58 6.51 -15.35
N ALA A 83 -9.95 5.22 -15.29
CA ALA A 83 -11.25 4.77 -15.76
C ALA A 83 -12.36 5.22 -14.81
N THR A 84 -13.52 5.51 -15.38
CA THR A 84 -14.74 5.69 -14.59
C THR A 84 -15.13 4.34 -13.98
N LEU A 85 -15.88 4.35 -12.88
CA LEU A 85 -16.33 3.10 -12.25
C LEU A 85 -17.19 2.26 -13.21
N THR A 86 -17.98 2.92 -14.06
CA THR A 86 -18.79 2.25 -15.09
C THR A 86 -17.90 1.60 -16.16
N ASP A 87 -16.91 2.32 -16.70
CA ASP A 87 -15.99 1.77 -17.73
C ASP A 87 -15.08 0.67 -17.16
N ALA A 88 -14.76 0.76 -15.88
CA ALA A 88 -14.05 -0.27 -15.13
C ALA A 88 -14.93 -1.50 -14.82
N GLY A 89 -16.22 -1.48 -15.18
CA GLY A 89 -17.15 -2.58 -15.00
C GLY A 89 -17.61 -2.80 -13.55
N VAL A 90 -17.49 -1.79 -12.70
CA VAL A 90 -17.97 -1.82 -11.31
C VAL A 90 -19.47 -1.57 -11.30
N ALA A 91 -20.22 -2.52 -10.77
CA ALA A 91 -21.67 -2.47 -10.67
C ALA A 91 -22.13 -2.21 -9.22
N ASP A 92 -23.43 -1.93 -9.08
CA ASP A 92 -24.09 -1.82 -7.77
C ASP A 92 -23.96 -3.14 -6.98
N GLY A 93 -23.63 -3.03 -5.70
CA GLY A 93 -23.39 -4.17 -4.81
C GLY A 93 -22.02 -4.83 -4.94
N ASP A 94 -21.16 -4.38 -5.87
CA ASP A 94 -19.83 -4.97 -6.02
C ASP A 94 -18.92 -4.74 -4.83
N VAL A 95 -17.96 -5.66 -4.69
CA VAL A 95 -16.88 -5.58 -3.71
C VAL A 95 -15.61 -5.13 -4.42
N VAL A 96 -15.13 -3.93 -4.08
CA VAL A 96 -13.87 -3.37 -4.58
C VAL A 96 -12.81 -3.49 -3.49
N THR A 97 -11.73 -4.21 -3.76
CA THR A 97 -10.55 -4.25 -2.88
C THR A 97 -9.61 -3.12 -3.26
N VAL A 98 -9.28 -2.24 -2.32
CA VAL A 98 -8.28 -1.20 -2.53
C VAL A 98 -7.05 -1.56 -1.72
N VAL A 99 -5.88 -1.58 -2.36
CA VAL A 99 -4.61 -1.94 -1.74
C VAL A 99 -3.69 -0.73 -1.78
N ARG A 100 -3.24 -0.29 -0.60
CA ARG A 100 -2.16 0.66 -0.40
C ARG A 100 -0.85 -0.09 -0.23
N ILE A 101 0.20 0.27 -0.96
CA ILE A 101 1.54 -0.29 -0.81
C ILE A 101 2.36 0.63 0.10
N GLU A 102 3.08 0.04 1.06
CA GLU A 102 4.04 0.72 1.93
C GLU A 102 5.37 -0.04 1.84
N LEU A 103 6.47 0.66 1.58
CA LEU A 103 7.80 0.04 1.59
C LEU A 103 8.43 0.14 2.97
N VAL A 104 8.97 -0.97 3.44
CA VAL A 104 9.78 -1.05 4.65
C VAL A 104 11.20 -1.37 4.22
N ALA A 105 12.11 -0.40 4.29
CA ALA A 105 13.50 -0.65 3.96
C ALA A 105 14.10 -1.71 4.89
N GLU A 106 14.89 -2.63 4.34
CA GLU A 106 15.64 -3.65 5.05
C GLU A 106 17.09 -3.63 4.59
N GLY A 107 18.02 -3.46 5.53
CA GLY A 107 19.46 -3.48 5.24
C GLY A 107 20.33 -2.86 6.34
N TRP A 108 21.62 -3.20 6.30
CA TRP A 108 22.65 -2.85 7.29
C TRP A 108 22.97 -1.35 7.44
N LYS A 109 22.32 -0.46 6.68
CA LYS A 109 22.48 1.00 6.77
C LYS A 109 21.25 1.72 7.34
N ILE A 110 20.25 0.98 7.81
CA ILE A 110 19.19 1.59 8.62
C ILE A 110 19.88 2.03 9.91
N LYS A 111 20.07 3.34 10.05
CA LYS A 111 20.49 3.92 11.32
C LYS A 111 19.32 3.71 12.28
N ASP A 112 19.33 2.58 12.97
CA ASP A 112 18.56 2.46 14.20
C ASP A 112 19.17 3.48 15.16
N GLU A 113 18.60 4.68 15.23
CA GLU A 113 18.96 5.67 16.27
C GLU A 113 18.59 5.16 17.69
N LEU A 114 18.18 3.90 17.82
CA LEU A 114 17.78 3.24 19.06
C LEU A 114 18.35 1.81 19.23
N ALA A 115 19.17 1.27 18.32
CA ALA A 115 19.76 -0.06 18.50
C ALA A 115 21.13 0.01 19.17
N PHE A 116 21.06 -0.02 20.51
CA PHE A 116 22.04 -0.61 21.41
C PHE A 116 23.51 -0.24 21.22
N SER A 117 24.02 0.56 22.16
CA SER A 117 25.39 0.40 22.66
C SER A 117 25.54 -1.01 23.23
N SER A 118 25.80 -1.99 22.38
CA SER A 118 26.42 -3.24 22.82
C SER A 118 27.92 -3.01 22.72
N ASP A 119 28.43 -2.32 23.72
CA ASP A 119 29.86 -2.20 23.98
C ASP A 119 30.34 -3.60 24.37
N SER A 120 30.95 -4.30 23.41
CA SER A 120 31.69 -5.52 23.69
C SER A 120 33.17 -5.13 23.82
N GLU A 121 33.50 -4.60 24.99
CA GLU A 121 34.88 -4.58 25.51
C GLU A 121 35.30 -6.03 25.77
N GLU A 122 36.04 -6.61 24.83
CA GLU A 122 36.84 -7.81 25.09
C GLU A 122 38.14 -7.39 25.81
N GLU A 123 38.09 -7.33 27.14
CA GLU A 123 39.29 -7.47 27.98
C GLU A 123 39.49 -8.95 28.31
N GLU A 124 40.48 -9.60 27.69
CA GLU A 124 41.19 -10.69 28.37
C GLU A 124 42.71 -10.45 28.28
N ALA A 125 43.27 -10.20 29.45
CA ALA A 125 44.68 -10.20 29.75
C ALA A 125 45.08 -11.60 30.26
N ASP A 126 46.06 -12.24 29.60
CA ASP A 126 47.22 -12.89 30.23
C ASP A 126 48.29 -13.19 29.15
#